data_AF-A0A3D0C8W9-F1
#
_entry.id   AF-A0A3D0C8W9-F1
#
_cell.length_a   1.000
_cell.length_b   1.000
_cell.length_c   1.000
_cell.angle_alpha   90.00
_cell.angle_beta   90.00
_cell.angle_gamma   90.00
#
_symmetry.space_group_name_H-M   'P 1'
#
loop_
_entity.id
_entity.type
_entity.pdbx_description
1 polymer ?
#
loop_
_entity_poly.entity_id
_entity_poly.type
_entity_poly.pdbx_seq_one_letter_code
_entity_poly.pdbx_strand_id
1 'polypeptide(L)' 'MMNNTELIDLLNKHPIINKELNDMFCGNEEVIYRWMTKPKMPLLGRTPAQVLLVDSELVMDMLYQIKTGDMS' A
#
# COMPACT_ATOMS: atom_id res chain seq x y z
N MET A 1 1.48 7.97 14.07
CA MET A 1 2.00 6.91 13.18
C MET A 1 1.03 5.75 13.29
N MET A 2 0.63 5.17 12.16
CA MET A 2 -0.23 3.99 12.16
C MET A 2 0.54 2.80 12.74
N ASN A 3 -0.06 2.06 13.67
CA ASN A 3 0.58 0.88 14.26
C ASN A 3 0.30 -0.38 13.42
N ASN A 4 1.03 -1.47 13.70
CA ASN A 4 0.91 -2.73 12.93
C ASN A 4 -0.51 -3.32 12.96
N THR A 5 -1.18 -3.30 14.12
CA THR A 5 -2.53 -3.86 14.26
C THR A 5 -3.53 -3.08 13.42
N GLU A 6 -3.49 -1.74 13.47
CA GLU A 6 -4.34 -0.89 12.64
C GLU A 6 -4.10 -1.15 11.15
N LEU A 7 -2.85 -1.35 10.73
CA LEU A 7 -2.53 -1.63 9.33
C LEU A 7 -3.10 -2.99 8.89
N ILE A 8 -2.98 -4.02 9.72
CA ILE A 8 -3.53 -5.34 9.45
C ILE A 8 -5.06 -5.25 9.31
N ASP A 9 -5.73 -4.55 10.22
CA ASP A 9 -7.18 -4.35 10.16
C ASP A 9 -7.60 -3.58 8.90
N LEU A 10 -6.80 -2.60 8.47
CA LEU A 10 -7.03 -1.89 7.22
C LEU A 10 -6.84 -2.81 6.01
N LEU A 11 -5.77 -3.59 5.94
CA LEU A 11 -5.50 -4.51 4.84
C LEU A 11 -6.56 -5.63 4.76
N ASN A 12 -7.09 -6.08 5.90
CA ASN A 12 -8.20 -7.04 5.95
C ASN A 12 -9.49 -6.49 5.32
N LYS A 13 -9.71 -5.16 5.36
CA LYS A 13 -10.84 -4.50 4.67
C LYS A 13 -10.62 -4.38 3.16
N HIS A 14 -9.38 -4.50 2.69
CA HIS A 14 -8.99 -4.39 1.29
C HIS A 14 -8.23 -5.63 0.83
N PRO A 15 -8.89 -6.80 0.73
CA PRO A 15 -8.22 -8.08 0.48
C PRO A 15 -7.47 -8.15 -0.85
N ILE A 16 -7.94 -7.44 -1.88
CA ILE A 16 -7.26 -7.36 -3.18
C ILE A 16 -5.91 -6.64 -3.05
N ILE A 17 -5.90 -5.48 -2.39
CA ILE A 17 -4.67 -4.70 -2.15
C ILE A 17 -3.72 -5.47 -1.24
N ASN A 18 -4.25 -6.12 -0.20
CA ASN A 18 -3.45 -6.98 0.66
C ASN A 18 -2.77 -8.09 -0.14
N LYS A 19 -3.52 -8.76 -1.04
CA LYS A 19 -2.95 -9.78 -1.91
C LYS A 19 -1.86 -9.22 -2.82
N GLU A 20 -2.09 -8.13 -3.51
CA GLU A 20 -1.08 -7.52 -4.41
C GLU A 20 0.18 -7.10 -3.66
N LEU A 21 0.06 -6.56 -2.44
CA LEU A 21 1.21 -6.25 -1.58
C LEU A 21 1.99 -7.51 -1.19
N ASN A 22 1.30 -8.58 -0.81
CA ASN A 22 1.93 -9.85 -0.49
C ASN A 22 2.63 -10.45 -1.72
N ASP A 23 1.99 -10.42 -2.89
CA ASP A 23 2.57 -10.92 -4.13
C ASP A 23 3.81 -10.09 -4.54
N MET A 24 3.75 -8.76 -4.42
CA MET A 24 4.83 -7.84 -4.77
C MET A 24 6.04 -7.95 -3.83
N PHE A 25 5.81 -8.14 -2.53
CA PHE A 25 6.86 -8.16 -1.51
C PHE A 25 7.12 -9.56 -0.94
N CYS A 26 6.70 -10.61 -1.63
CA CYS A 26 6.86 -12.02 -1.24
C CYS A 26 6.36 -12.31 0.20
N GLY A 27 5.28 -11.65 0.61
CA GLY A 27 4.70 -11.78 1.95
C GLY A 27 5.57 -11.25 3.09
N ASN A 28 6.60 -10.44 2.80
CA ASN A 28 7.45 -9.86 3.83
C ASN A 28 6.73 -8.71 4.56
N GLU A 29 6.15 -9.05 5.72
CA GLU A 29 5.36 -8.12 6.55
C GLU A 29 6.12 -6.84 6.92
N GLU A 30 7.42 -6.92 7.22
CA GLU A 30 8.21 -5.75 7.57
C GLU A 30 8.35 -4.79 6.38
N VAL A 31 8.61 -5.33 5.18
CA VAL A 31 8.72 -4.54 3.96
C VAL A 31 7.38 -3.92 3.60
N ILE A 32 6.28 -4.69 3.70
CA ILE A 32 4.92 -4.20 3.46
C ILE A 32 4.59 -3.07 4.43
N TYR A 33 4.84 -3.25 5.73
CA TYR A 33 4.61 -2.21 6.74
C TYR A 33 5.40 -0.94 6.43
N ARG A 34 6.71 -1.08 6.19
CA ARG A 34 7.57 0.07 5.83
C ARG A 34 7.10 0.75 4.55
N TRP A 35 6.62 -0.01 3.57
CA TRP A 35 6.13 0.55 2.32
C TRP A 35 4.83 1.34 2.53
N MET A 36 3.89 0.78 3.29
CA MET A 36 2.57 1.36 3.61
C MET A 36 2.65 2.59 4.51
N THR A 37 3.67 2.67 5.37
CA THR A 37 3.84 3.76 6.34
C THR A 37 4.84 4.83 5.90
N LYS A 38 5.53 4.64 4.77
CA LYS A 38 6.46 5.63 4.22
C LYS A 38 5.75 6.56 3.22
N PRO A 39 5.89 7.89 3.35
CA PRO A 39 5.44 8.86 2.36
C PRO A 39 5.90 8.53 0.94
N LYS A 40 5.02 8.73 -0.04
CA LYS A 40 5.33 8.51 -1.46
C LYS A 40 5.12 9.81 -2.24
N MET A 41 6.06 10.11 -3.13
CA MET A 41 5.97 11.28 -4.01
C MET A 41 4.71 11.26 -4.90
N PRO A 42 4.33 10.13 -5.53
CA PRO A 42 3.08 10.05 -6.30
C PRO A 42 1.82 10.37 -5.49
N LEU A 43 1.87 10.17 -4.17
CA LEU A 43 0.77 10.44 -3.25
C LEU A 43 0.91 11.81 -2.56
N LEU A 44 1.65 12.75 -3.18
CA LEU A 44 1.89 14.10 -2.65
C LEU A 44 2.43 14.11 -1.21
N GLY A 45 3.31 13.15 -0.89
CA GLY A 45 3.90 13.01 0.44
C GLY A 45 3.00 12.33 1.48
N ARG A 46 1.83 11.81 1.09
CA ARG A 46 1.02 10.93 1.95
C ARG A 46 1.57 9.51 1.93
N THR A 47 1.25 8.75 2.97
CA THR A 47 1.56 7.32 3.02
C THR A 47 0.47 6.53 2.28
N PRO A 48 0.79 5.37 1.69
CA PRO A 48 -0.23 4.51 1.10
C PRO A 48 -1.32 4.12 2.10
N ALA A 49 -0.98 3.92 3.37
CA ALA A 49 -1.98 3.64 4.40
C ALA A 49 -2.95 4.81 4.66
N GLN A 50 -2.48 6.06 4.62
CA GLN A 50 -3.34 7.23 4.74
C GLN A 50 -4.27 7.38 3.53
N VAL A 51 -3.75 7.12 2.33
CA VAL A 51 -4.53 7.19 1.09
C VAL A 51 -5.55 6.06 1.03
N LEU A 52 -5.19 4.86 1.46
CA LEU A 52 -6.08 3.70 1.46
C LEU A 52 -7.36 3.92 2.29
N LEU A 53 -7.31 4.77 3.32
CA LEU A 53 -8.49 5.14 4.12
C LEU A 53 -9.49 6.03 3.36
N VAL A 54 -9.06 6.73 2.32
CA VAL A 54 -9.87 7.72 1.59
C VAL A 54 -10.12 7.32 0.14
N ASP A 55 -9.15 6.65 -0.49
CA ASP A 55 -9.16 6.28 -1.89
C ASP A 55 -8.31 5.01 -2.10
N SER A 56 -8.98 3.86 -2.12
CA SER A 56 -8.30 2.58 -2.34
C SER A 56 -7.89 2.37 -3.80
N GLU A 57 -8.57 3.01 -4.75
CA GLU A 57 -8.25 2.88 -6.18
C GLU A 57 -6.89 3.50 -6.48
N LEU A 58 -6.61 4.68 -5.92
CA LEU A 58 -5.31 5.34 -6.08
C LEU A 58 -4.13 4.48 -5.56
N VAL A 59 -4.34 3.73 -4.48
CA VAL A 59 -3.32 2.79 -3.96
C VAL A 59 -3.15 1.59 -4.88
N MET A 60 -4.25 1.07 -5.43
CA MET A 60 -4.22 -0.05 -6.37
C MET A 60 -3.54 0.34 -7.69
N ASP A 61 -3.85 1.51 -8.23
CA ASP A 61 -3.21 2.05 -9.44
C ASP A 61 -1.70 2.21 -9.24
N MET A 62 -1.29 2.71 -8.08
CA MET A 62 0.12 2.81 -7.73
C MET A 62 0.81 1.44 -7.71
N LEU A 63 0.15 0.41 -7.17
CA LEU A 63 0.69 -0.96 -7.19
C LEU A 63 0.80 -1.49 -8.62
N TYR A 64 -0.20 -1.23 -9.46
CA TYR A 64 -0.20 -1.62 -10.87
C TYR A 64 0.94 -0.97 -11.64
N GLN A 65 1.14 0.35 -11.47
CA GLN A 65 2.24 1.10 -12.08
C GLN A 65 3.61 0.54 -11.69
N ILE A 66 3.82 0.23 -10.40
CA ILE A 66 5.10 -0.37 -9.96
C ILE A 66 5.29 -1.76 -10.56
N LYS A 67 4.24 -2.57 -10.62
CA LYS A 67 4.28 -3.94 -11.14
C LYS A 67 4.56 -3.99 -12.64
N THR A 68 3.99 -3.05 -13.40
CA THR A 68 4.15 -2.97 -14.85
C THR A 68 5.38 -2.16 -15.28
N GLY A 69 5.97 -1.39 -14.36
CA GLY A 69 7.02 -0.42 -14.68
C GLY A 69 6.49 0.80 -15.45
N ASP A 70 5.17 0.94 -15.54
CA ASP A 70 4.52 2.05 -16.21
C ASP A 70 4.49 3.25 -15.26
N MET A 71 5.52 4.10 -15.36
CA MET A 71 5.65 5.35 -14.61
C MET A 71 5.25 6.58 -15.46
N SER A 72 4.45 6.36 -16.51
CA SER A 72 4.00 7.37 -17.47
C SER A 72 3.11 8.44 -16.86
#